data_AF-A0A3D3AAT1-F1
#
_entry.id   AF-A0A3D3AAT1-F1
#
_cell.length_a   1.000
_cell.length_b   1.000
_cell.length_c   1.000
_cell.angle_alpha   90.00
_cell.angle_beta   90.00
_cell.angle_gamma   90.00
#
_symmetry.space_group_name_H-M   'P 1'
#
loop_
_entity.id
_entity.type
_entity.pdbx_description
1 polymer ?
#
loop_
_entity_poly.entity_id
_entity_poly.type
_entity_poly.pdbx_seq_one_letter_code
_entity_poly.pdbx_strand_id
1 'polypeptide(L)' 'MSKKVLIVEARFYEDMADALAEGAAAVLDAAGVAYERASVPGVLEVPVAIKYAAESNAYDGYV' A
#
# COMPACT_ATOMS: atom_id res chain seq x y z
N MET A 1 -14.90 13.79 -3.20
CA MET A 1 -13.52 13.28 -3.37
C MET A 1 -13.53 11.82 -2.96
N SER A 2 -13.15 10.91 -3.85
CA SER A 2 -12.92 9.49 -3.49
C SER A 2 -11.58 9.40 -2.76
N LYS A 3 -11.55 8.79 -1.57
CA LYS A 3 -10.31 8.56 -0.84
C LYS A 3 -9.55 7.40 -1.49
N LYS A 4 -8.24 7.54 -1.68
CA LYS A 4 -7.37 6.52 -2.28
C LYS A 4 -6.14 6.23 -1.42
N VAL A 5 -5.86 4.95 -1.13
CA VAL A 5 -4.71 4.50 -0.33
C VAL A 5 -3.72 3.71 -1.18
N LEU A 6 -2.42 3.84 -0.91
CA LEU A 6 -1.40 2.98 -1.47
C LEU A 6 -0.96 1.93 -0.45
N ILE A 7 -1.05 0.65 -0.81
CA ILE A 7 -0.48 -0.47 -0.06
C ILE A 7 0.92 -0.74 -0.63
N VAL A 8 1.96 -0.63 0.20
CA VAL A 8 3.36 -0.88 -0.23
C VAL A 8 3.86 -2.17 0.41
N GLU A 9 4.21 -3.16 -0.43
CA GLU A 9 4.57 -4.50 0.04
C GLU A 9 6.02 -4.87 -0.29
N ALA A 10 6.77 -5.31 0.71
CA ALA A 10 8.10 -5.87 0.53
C ALA A 10 8.01 -7.36 0.19
N ARG A 11 8.62 -7.79 -0.92
CA ARG A 11 8.47 -9.16 -1.44
C ARG A 11 9.48 -10.19 -0.90
N PHE A 12 10.20 -9.87 0.18
CA PHE A 12 11.14 -10.81 0.80
C PHE A 12 10.42 -12.02 1.45
N TYR A 13 9.20 -11.82 1.96
CA TYR A 13 8.33 -12.88 2.49
C TYR A 13 6.96 -12.80 1.80
N GLU A 14 6.83 -13.45 0.65
CA GLU A 14 5.66 -13.28 -0.22
C GLU A 14 4.34 -13.67 0.45
N ASP A 15 4.25 -14.87 1.02
CA ASP A 15 3.01 -15.34 1.66
C ASP A 15 2.57 -14.43 2.82
N MET A 16 3.53 -13.90 3.58
CA MET A 16 3.23 -12.96 4.66
C MET A 16 2.81 -11.59 4.13
N ALA A 17 3.47 -11.11 3.08
CA ALA A 17 3.13 -9.84 2.43
C ALA A 17 1.72 -9.89 1.82
N ASP A 18 1.37 -11.00 1.18
CA ASP A 18 0.04 -11.20 0.60
C ASP A 18 -1.04 -11.25 1.69
N ALA A 19 -0.81 -11.99 2.78
CA ALA A 19 -1.76 -12.03 3.91
C ALA A 19 -1.96 -10.64 4.56
N LEU A 20 -0.90 -9.85 4.70
CA LEU A 20 -0.98 -8.47 5.21
C LEU A 20 -1.73 -7.55 4.24
N ALA A 21 -1.44 -7.63 2.94
CA ALA A 21 -2.10 -6.85 1.91
C ALA A 21 -3.60 -7.19 1.80
N GLU A 22 -3.97 -8.47 1.89
CA GLU A 22 -5.35 -8.93 1.93
C GLU A 22 -6.11 -8.38 3.15
N GLY A 23 -5.47 -8.39 4.33
CA GLY A 23 -6.05 -7.81 5.53
C GLY A 23 -6.29 -6.30 5.41
N ALA A 24 -5.32 -5.55 4.87
CA ALA A 24 -5.46 -4.12 4.60
C ALA A 24 -6.55 -3.84 3.57
N ALA A 25 -6.55 -4.58 2.45
CA ALA A 25 -7.55 -4.49 1.40
C ALA A 25 -8.97 -4.72 1.95
N ALA A 26 -9.18 -5.76 2.76
CA ALA A 26 -10.49 -6.07 3.33
C ALA A 26 -11.05 -4.91 4.19
N VAL A 27 -10.20 -4.22 4.96
CA VAL A 27 -10.60 -3.06 5.76
C VAL A 27 -10.94 -1.86 4.87
N LEU A 28 -10.16 -1.62 3.81
CA LEU A 28 -10.38 -0.52 2.87
C LEU A 28 -11.66 -0.73 2.05
N ASP A 29 -11.90 -1.97 1.59
CA ASP A 29 -13.11 -2.39 0.89
C ASP A 29 -14.35 -2.19 1.78
N ALA A 30 -14.30 -2.63 3.04
CA ALA A 30 -15.39 -2.43 4.00
C ALA A 30 -15.67 -0.95 4.28
N ALA A 31 -14.67 -0.08 4.14
CA ALA A 31 -14.79 1.37 4.29
C ALA A 31 -15.16 2.11 2.99
N GLY A 32 -15.24 1.41 1.85
CA GLY A 32 -15.48 2.03 0.54
C GLY A 32 -14.34 2.94 0.08
N VAL A 33 -13.11 2.66 0.50
CA VAL A 33 -11.90 3.42 0.15
C VAL A 33 -11.16 2.70 -0.97
N ALA A 34 -10.86 3.40 -2.06
CA ALA A 34 -10.09 2.82 -3.17
C ALA A 34 -8.64 2.58 -2.75
N TYR A 35 -7.99 1.57 -3.33
CA TYR A 35 -6.57 1.34 -3.08
C TYR A 35 -5.84 0.79 -4.30
N GLU A 36 -4.52 0.93 -4.27
CA GLU A 36 -3.58 0.29 -5.20
C GLU A 36 -2.49 -0.44 -4.41
N ARG A 37 -1.88 -1.43 -5.05
CA ARG A 37 -0.75 -2.18 -4.49
C ARG A 37 0.52 -1.88 -5.28
N ALA A 38 1.62 -1.63 -4.57
CA ALA A 38 2.94 -1.46 -5.15
C ALA A 38 3.96 -2.35 -4.43
N SER A 39 4.62 -3.22 -5.18
CA SER A 39 5.65 -4.11 -4.64
C SER A 39 7.04 -3.47 -4.70
N VAL A 40 7.82 -3.66 -3.65
CA VAL A 40 9.24 -3.31 -3.58
C VAL A 40 10.09 -4.55 -3.22
N PRO A 41 11.41 -4.55 -3.54
CA PRO A 41 12.27 -5.70 -3.26
C PRO A 41 12.33 -6.10 -1.79
N GLY A 42 12.40 -5.12 -0.89
CA GLY A 42 12.53 -5.34 0.55
C GLY A 42 11.98 -4.18 1.38
N VAL A 43 12.08 -4.33 2.71
CA VAL A 43 11.53 -3.34 3.65
C VAL A 43 12.30 -2.02 3.65
N LEU A 44 13.57 -2.03 3.21
CA LEU A 44 14.40 -0.84 3.14
C LEU A 44 13.96 0.12 2.03
N GLU A 45 13.26 -0.40 1.02
CA GLU A 45 12.72 0.37 -0.10
C GLU A 45 11.34 0.98 0.19
N VAL A 46 10.61 0.50 1.22
CA VAL A 46 9.27 1.00 1.56
C VAL A 46 9.25 2.51 1.84
N PRO A 47 10.15 3.09 2.66
CA PRO A 47 10.11 4.53 2.96
C PRO A 47 10.29 5.41 1.72
N VAL A 48 11.16 5.01 0.78
CA VAL A 48 11.40 5.79 -0.44
C VAL A 48 10.24 5.65 -1.44
N ALA A 49 9.62 4.48 -1.53
CA ALA A 49 8.41 4.29 -2.34
C ALA A 49 7.25 5.17 -1.83
N ILE A 50 7.03 5.22 -0.51
CA ILE A 50 6.04 6.11 0.11
C ILE A 50 6.38 7.59 -0.15
N LYS A 51 7.65 7.99 -0.05
CA LYS A 51 8.08 9.35 -0.37
C LYS A 51 7.68 9.76 -1.80
N TYR A 52 8.00 8.94 -2.79
CA TYR A 52 7.64 9.23 -4.18
C TYR A 52 6.12 9.25 -4.41
N ALA A 53 5.38 8.34 -3.75
CA ALA A 53 3.93 8.35 -3.81
C ALA A 53 3.34 9.63 -3.18
N ALA A 54 3.89 10.11 -2.08
CA ALA A 54 3.47 11.35 -1.44
C ALA A 54 3.74 12.59 -2.29
N GLU A 55 4.87 12.63 -2.99
CA GLU A 55 5.20 13.72 -3.92
C GLU A 55 4.24 13.78 -5.13
N SER A 56 3.57 12.67 -5.47
CA SER A 56 2.62 12.61 -6.58
C SER A 56 1.25 13.24 -6.27
N ASN A 57 0.91 13.43 -4.99
CA ASN A 57 -0.44 13.80 -4.52
C ASN A 57 -1.58 12.88 -5.05
N ALA A 58 -1.27 11.64 -5.45
CA ALA A 58 -2.26 10.70 -5.97
C ALA A 58 -2.99 9.90 -4.88
N TYR A 59 -2.52 9.96 -3.63
CA TYR A 59 -3.01 9.14 -2.52
C TYR A 59 -3.25 9.99 -1.26
N ASP A 60 -4.28 9.61 -0.51
CA ASP A 60 -4.68 10.20 0.76
C ASP A 60 -4.09 9.46 1.97
N GLY A 61 -3.46 8.30 1.76
CA GLY A 61 -2.87 7.48 2.81
C GLY A 61 -1.98 6.35 2.27
N TYR A 62 -1.18 5.78 3.17
CA TYR A 62 -0.19 4.74 2.88
C TYR A 62 -0.25 3.68 3.98
N VAL A 63 -0.08 2.42 3.61
CA VAL A 63 0.02 1.29 4.53
C VAL A 63 1.09 0.31 4.06
#